data_AF-A0A225X1M9-F1
#
_entry.id   AF-A0A225X1M9-F1
#
_cell.length_a   1.000
_cell.length_b   1.000
_cell.length_c   1.000
_cell.angle_alpha   90.00
_cell.angle_beta   90.00
_cell.angle_gamma   90.00
#
_symmetry.space_group_name_H-M   'P 1'
#
loop_
_entity.id
_entity.type
_entity.pdbx_description
1 polymer ?
#
loop_
_entity_poly.entity_id
_entity_poly.type
_entity_poly.pdbx_seq_one_letter_code
_entity_poly.pdbx_strand_id
1 'polypeptide(L)'
;MKYSDDFRWRAVALLHVYNVPVVHMSELLEPRLRPIRRWYALFLSDELKQKHTKWSQEVLEFVAAYVDGHPTFYLEELQDTIITRFPLLKTVCTSTICRALNFDLNLSPKVLSKAAREAVPAEIRTYKEKLLTLYSYAGN
;
A
#
# COMPACT_ATOMS: atom_id res chain seq x y z
N MET A 1 32.94 -10.77 0.61
CA MET A 1 32.93 -10.58 2.08
C MET A 1 31.59 -9.94 2.46
N LYS A 2 30.76 -10.62 3.26
CA LYS A 2 29.49 -10.08 3.76
C LYS A 2 29.74 -9.53 5.17
N TYR A 3 29.67 -8.21 5.35
CA TYR A 3 29.72 -7.58 6.67
C TYR A 3 28.35 -7.72 7.37
N SER A 4 28.38 -7.92 8.69
CA SER A 4 27.19 -7.94 9.57
C SER A 4 26.44 -6.61 9.50
N ASP A 5 25.12 -6.64 9.71
CA ASP A 5 24.30 -5.42 9.70
C ASP A 5 24.63 -4.48 10.87
N ASP A 6 25.00 -5.00 12.04
CA ASP A 6 25.48 -4.19 13.18
C ASP A 6 26.70 -3.35 12.78
N PHE A 7 27.62 -3.96 12.05
CA PHE A 7 28.83 -3.29 11.58
C PHE A 7 28.52 -2.18 10.58
N ARG A 8 27.53 -2.38 9.71
CA ARG A 8 27.07 -1.35 8.76
C ARG A 8 26.46 -0.17 9.49
N TRP A 9 25.59 -0.44 10.46
CA TRP A 9 24.93 0.61 11.24
C TRP A 9 25.91 1.42 12.08
N ARG A 10 26.89 0.76 12.71
CA ARG A 10 27.95 1.46 13.46
C ARG A 10 28.80 2.34 12.53
N ALA A 11 29.13 1.86 11.34
CA ALA A 11 29.86 2.66 10.36
C ALA A 11 29.07 3.89 9.88
N VAL A 12 27.77 3.74 9.62
CA VAL A 12 26.88 4.83 9.23
C VAL A 12 26.68 5.83 10.38
N ALA A 13 26.49 5.36 11.62
CA ALA A 13 26.30 6.22 12.78
C ALA A 13 27.53 7.07 13.08
N LEU A 14 28.74 6.49 13.00
CA LEU A 14 29.99 7.23 13.18
C LEU A 14 30.17 8.32 12.10
N LEU A 15 29.76 8.04 10.87
CA LEU A 15 29.83 9.01 9.78
C LEU A 15 28.79 10.13 9.90
N HIS A 16 27.54 9.78 10.23
CA HIS A 16 26.41 10.71 10.17
C HIS A 16 26.19 11.46 11.48
N VAL A 17 26.25 10.76 12.63
CA VAL A 17 25.95 11.34 13.95
C VAL A 17 27.20 12.00 14.54
N TYR A 18 28.35 11.32 14.44
CA TYR A 18 29.61 11.79 15.02
C TYR A 18 30.50 12.55 14.04
N ASN A 19 30.06 12.70 12.79
CA ASN A 19 30.75 13.41 11.72
C ASN A 19 32.22 12.96 11.52
N VAL A 20 32.50 11.67 11.76
CA VAL A 20 33.84 11.11 11.61
C VAL A 20 34.18 11.01 10.13
N PRO A 21 35.33 11.51 9.66
CA PRO A 21 35.73 11.38 8.26
C PRO A 21 35.85 9.92 7.80
N VAL A 22 35.42 9.64 6.57
CA VAL A 22 35.45 8.29 5.96
C VAL A 22 36.88 7.69 5.97
N VAL A 23 37.91 8.52 5.93
CA VAL A 23 39.33 8.12 5.97
C VAL A 23 39.67 7.47 7.32
N HIS A 24 39.33 8.12 8.43
CA HIS A 24 39.53 7.59 9.78
C HIS A 24 38.68 6.33 10.05
N MET A 25 37.52 6.22 9.40
CA MET A 25 36.68 5.02 9.50
C MET A 25 37.32 3.78 8.87
N SER A 26 38.12 3.96 7.81
CA SER A 26 38.85 2.85 7.20
C SER A 26 40.05 2.39 8.04
N GLU A 27 40.65 3.30 8.80
CA GLU A 27 41.74 3.00 9.74
C GLU A 27 41.20 2.32 11.01
N LEU A 28 40.04 2.75 11.52
CA LEU A 28 39.46 2.25 12.76
C LEU A 28 38.82 0.86 12.63
N LEU A 29 38.12 0.61 11.52
CA LEU A 29 37.30 -0.60 11.37
C LEU A 29 37.93 -1.65 10.44
N GLU A 30 39.00 -1.28 9.73
CA GLU A 30 39.68 -2.06 8.67
C GLU A 30 38.91 -2.39 7.36
N PRO A 31 37.64 -1.99 7.09
CA PRO A 31 37.04 -2.29 5.80
C PRO A 31 37.59 -1.33 4.73
N ARG A 32 37.59 -1.80 3.48
CA ARG A 32 37.86 -0.95 2.32
C ARG A 32 36.84 0.21 2.28
N LEU A 33 37.30 1.40 1.89
CA LEU A 33 36.50 2.63 1.80
C LEU A 33 35.21 2.51 0.95
N ARG A 34 35.21 1.63 -0.06
CA ARG A 34 34.10 1.46 -1.01
C ARG A 34 32.80 0.96 -0.33
N PRO A 35 32.82 -0.12 0.48
CA PRO A 35 31.67 -0.53 1.28
C PRO A 35 31.07 0.58 2.14
N ILE A 36 31.90 1.34 2.88
CA ILE A 36 31.43 2.42 3.77
C ILE A 36 30.70 3.49 2.96
N ARG A 37 31.31 3.97 1.86
CA ARG A 37 30.69 4.96 0.97
C ARG A 37 29.37 4.47 0.39
N ARG A 38 29.31 3.19 0.01
CA ARG A 38 28.10 2.56 -0.51
C ARG A 38 26.99 2.50 0.55
N TRP A 39 27.32 2.11 1.78
CA TRP A 39 26.34 2.06 2.87
C TRP A 39 25.83 3.45 3.23
N TYR A 40 26.70 4.44 3.29
CA TYR A 40 26.30 5.81 3.56
C TYR A 40 25.41 6.39 2.45
N ALA A 41 25.76 6.15 1.19
CA ALA A 41 24.91 6.54 0.07
C ALA A 41 23.54 5.84 0.11
N LEU A 42 23.51 4.57 0.52
CA LEU A 42 22.25 3.84 0.72
C LEU A 42 21.43 4.42 1.87
N PHE A 43 22.05 4.76 2.99
CA PHE A 43 21.40 5.39 4.14
C PHE A 43 20.75 6.72 3.75
N LEU A 44 21.50 7.61 3.11
CA LEU A 44 20.96 8.87 2.56
C LEU A 44 19.85 8.61 1.52
N SER A 45 19.99 7.57 0.71
CA SER A 45 18.95 7.21 -0.26
C SER A 45 17.69 6.66 0.40
N ASP A 46 17.80 6.00 1.56
CA ASP A 46 16.68 5.41 2.28
C ASP A 46 15.89 6.48 3.05
N GLU A 47 16.58 7.46 3.63
CA GLU A 47 15.96 8.69 4.15
C GLU A 47 15.18 9.45 3.05
N LEU A 48 15.68 9.42 1.82
CA LEU A 48 15.02 10.02 0.65
C LEU A 48 13.97 9.11 -0.01
N LYS A 49 13.95 7.81 0.31
CA LYS A 49 12.89 6.89 -0.11
C LYS A 49 11.71 7.03 0.82
N GLN A 50 11.08 8.19 0.79
CA GLN A 50 9.65 8.24 0.99
C GLN A 50 9.07 7.16 0.07
N LYS A 51 8.37 6.18 0.66
CA LYS A 51 7.64 5.16 -0.10
C LYS A 51 6.75 5.93 -1.07
N HIS A 52 7.18 6.08 -2.32
CA HIS A 52 6.33 6.61 -3.36
C HIS A 52 5.19 5.59 -3.49
N THR A 53 4.08 5.87 -2.82
CA THR A 53 2.80 5.32 -3.22
C THR A 53 2.68 5.70 -4.69
N LYS A 54 2.59 4.69 -5.57
CA LYS A 54 2.43 4.94 -7.00
C LYS A 54 1.17 5.77 -7.29
N TRP A 55 0.25 5.79 -6.33
CA TRP A 55 -0.98 6.54 -6.37
C TRP A 55 -0.89 7.74 -5.43
N SER A 56 -1.43 8.88 -5.89
CA SER A 56 -1.60 10.07 -5.07
C SER A 56 -2.59 9.79 -3.93
N GLN A 57 -2.46 10.57 -2.85
CA GLN A 57 -3.35 10.45 -1.71
C GLN A 57 -4.83 10.62 -2.10
N GLU A 58 -5.13 11.53 -3.03
CA GLU A 58 -6.48 11.74 -3.57
C GLU A 58 -7.10 10.46 -4.16
N VAL A 59 -6.30 9.65 -4.86
CA VAL A 59 -6.77 8.38 -5.45
C VAL A 59 -7.02 7.35 -4.34
N LEU A 60 -6.15 7.30 -3.33
CA LEU A 60 -6.32 6.39 -2.20
C LEU A 60 -7.58 6.73 -1.38
N GLU A 61 -7.83 8.01 -1.13
CA GLU A 61 -9.04 8.48 -0.44
C GLU A 61 -10.31 8.14 -1.23
N PHE A 62 -10.29 8.33 -2.55
CA PHE A 62 -11.40 7.93 -3.42
C PHE A 62 -11.66 6.41 -3.35
N VAL A 63 -10.60 5.60 -3.46
CA VAL A 63 -10.73 4.13 -3.41
C VAL A 63 -11.24 3.68 -2.05
N ALA A 64 -10.75 4.27 -0.96
CA ALA A 64 -11.23 3.96 0.39
C ALA A 64 -12.74 4.26 0.54
N ALA A 65 -13.19 5.44 0.08
CA ALA A 65 -14.60 5.81 0.12
C ALA A 65 -15.47 4.90 -0.78
N TYR A 66 -14.96 4.50 -1.95
CA TYR A 66 -15.67 3.59 -2.83
C TYR A 66 -15.88 2.21 -2.20
N VAL A 67 -14.83 1.64 -1.59
CA VAL A 67 -14.88 0.33 -0.95
C VAL A 67 -15.78 0.32 0.29
N ASP A 68 -15.81 1.40 1.05
CA ASP A 68 -16.71 1.54 2.20
C ASP A 68 -18.18 1.58 1.77
N GLY A 69 -18.49 2.26 0.66
CA GLY A 69 -19.83 2.30 0.08
C GLY A 69 -20.26 1.01 -0.63
N HIS A 70 -19.31 0.19 -1.11
CA HIS A 70 -19.56 -1.01 -1.91
C HIS A 70 -18.75 -2.19 -1.38
N PRO A 71 -19.14 -2.83 -0.26
CA PRO A 71 -18.40 -3.93 0.35
C PRO A 71 -18.32 -5.21 -0.51
N THR A 72 -19.16 -5.32 -1.55
CA THR A 72 -19.30 -6.47 -2.47
C THR A 72 -18.84 -6.15 -3.91
N PHE A 73 -17.97 -5.15 -4.08
CA PHE A 73 -17.49 -4.68 -5.39
C PHE A 73 -16.64 -5.71 -6.16
N TYR A 74 -16.66 -5.60 -7.50
CA TYR A 74 -15.72 -6.30 -8.38
C TYR A 74 -14.48 -5.46 -8.68
N LEU A 75 -13.33 -6.11 -8.88
CA LEU A 75 -12.07 -5.40 -9.15
C LEU A 75 -12.12 -4.65 -10.49
N GLU A 76 -12.85 -5.20 -11.46
CA GLU A 76 -13.09 -4.63 -12.78
C GLU A 76 -13.92 -3.32 -12.67
N GLU A 77 -14.96 -3.32 -11.83
CA GLU A 77 -15.78 -2.12 -11.57
C GLU A 77 -14.95 -1.03 -10.89
N LEU A 78 -14.13 -1.41 -9.91
CA LEU A 78 -13.20 -0.49 -9.27
C LEU A 78 -12.16 0.05 -10.27
N GLN A 79 -11.68 -0.79 -11.18
CA GLN A 79 -10.76 -0.36 -12.23
C GLN A 79 -11.40 0.68 -13.16
N ASP A 80 -12.60 0.42 -13.65
CA ASP A 80 -13.31 1.31 -14.57
C ASP A 80 -13.67 2.64 -13.90
N THR A 81 -14.09 2.62 -12.63
CA THR A 81 -14.39 3.84 -11.87
C THR A 81 -13.14 4.69 -11.62
N ILE A 82 -11.99 4.07 -11.32
CA ILE A 82 -10.70 4.78 -11.18
C ILE A 82 -10.28 5.38 -12.52
N ILE A 83 -10.37 4.65 -13.63
CA ILE A 83 -10.00 5.15 -14.96
C ILE A 83 -10.89 6.34 -15.37
N THR A 84 -12.19 6.24 -15.10
CA THR A 84 -13.17 7.29 -15.40
C THR A 84 -12.89 8.55 -14.58
N ARG A 85 -12.55 8.40 -13.29
CA ARG A 85 -12.31 9.53 -12.38
C ARG A 85 -10.93 10.14 -12.55
N PHE A 86 -9.91 9.33 -12.82
CA PHE A 86 -8.50 9.72 -12.93
C PHE A 86 -7.89 9.28 -14.27
N PRO A 87 -8.27 9.91 -15.40
CA PRO A 87 -7.82 9.50 -16.73
C PRO A 87 -6.31 9.69 -16.95
N LEU A 88 -5.66 10.53 -16.14
CA LEU A 88 -4.22 10.77 -16.18
C LEU A 88 -3.41 9.65 -15.51
N LEU A 89 -4.06 8.72 -14.80
CA LEU A 89 -3.38 7.65 -14.08
C LEU A 89 -2.96 6.53 -15.03
N LYS A 90 -1.67 6.53 -15.42
CA LYS A 90 -1.15 5.61 -16.45
C LYS A 90 -1.14 4.13 -16.09
N THR A 91 -1.18 3.78 -14.79
CA THR A 91 -1.04 2.40 -14.33
C THR A 91 -2.17 2.01 -13.38
N VAL A 92 -3.35 1.77 -13.96
CA VAL A 92 -4.47 1.10 -13.28
C VAL A 92 -4.58 -0.31 -13.86
N CYS A 93 -3.95 -1.27 -13.21
CA CYS A 93 -4.17 -2.69 -13.48
C CYS A 93 -4.53 -3.42 -12.16
N THR A 94 -5.12 -4.60 -12.28
CA THR A 94 -5.57 -5.41 -11.14
C THR A 94 -4.46 -5.60 -10.10
N SER A 95 -3.22 -5.87 -10.52
CA SER A 95 -2.09 -6.00 -9.60
C SER A 95 -1.76 -4.72 -8.81
N THR A 96 -1.87 -3.54 -9.44
CA THR A 96 -1.66 -2.25 -8.76
C THR A 96 -2.79 -1.91 -7.81
N ILE A 97 -4.03 -2.22 -8.19
CA ILE A 97 -5.22 -2.06 -7.33
C ILE A 97 -5.09 -2.96 -6.09
N CYS A 98 -4.80 -4.25 -6.29
CA CYS A 98 -4.61 -5.19 -5.18
C CYS A 98 -3.45 -4.78 -4.26
N ARG A 99 -2.38 -4.21 -4.81
CA ARG A 99 -1.29 -3.66 -4.00
C ARG A 99 -1.77 -2.46 -3.18
N ALA A 100 -2.48 -1.51 -3.80
CA ALA A 100 -2.98 -0.33 -3.12
C ALA A 100 -3.95 -0.69 -2.00
N LEU A 101 -4.91 -1.59 -2.26
CA LEU A 101 -5.83 -2.10 -1.25
C LEU A 101 -5.07 -2.72 -0.06
N ASN A 102 -4.12 -3.63 -0.34
CA ASN A 102 -3.44 -4.36 0.72
C ASN A 102 -2.40 -3.55 1.51
N PHE A 103 -1.57 -2.77 0.82
CA PHE A 103 -0.38 -2.13 1.41
C PHE A 103 -0.58 -0.65 1.70
N ASP A 104 -1.37 0.06 0.88
CA ASP A 104 -1.56 1.49 1.02
C ASP A 104 -2.81 1.79 1.88
N LEU A 105 -3.85 0.94 1.78
CA LEU A 105 -5.10 1.07 2.55
C LEU A 105 -5.28 0.05 3.68
N ASN A 106 -4.36 -0.91 3.84
CA ASN A 106 -4.44 -2.00 4.84
C ASN A 106 -5.72 -2.86 4.75
N LEU A 107 -6.38 -2.87 3.60
CA LEU A 107 -7.56 -3.68 3.29
C LEU A 107 -7.13 -5.06 2.81
N SER A 108 -6.71 -5.90 3.77
CA SER A 108 -6.32 -7.27 3.46
C SER A 108 -7.48 -8.08 2.86
N PRO A 109 -7.23 -9.19 2.12
CA PRO A 109 -8.30 -10.00 1.56
C PRO A 109 -9.25 -10.52 2.63
N LYS A 110 -8.75 -10.74 3.86
CA LYS A 110 -9.57 -11.16 5.01
C LYS A 110 -10.58 -10.09 5.43
N VAL A 111 -10.17 -8.82 5.40
CA VAL A 111 -11.02 -7.67 5.74
C VAL A 111 -12.08 -7.50 4.67
N LEU A 112 -11.68 -7.51 3.39
CA LEU A 112 -12.60 -7.42 2.25
C LEU A 112 -13.61 -8.58 2.24
N SER A 113 -13.14 -9.83 2.43
CA SER A 113 -14.03 -11.00 2.53
C SER A 113 -14.93 -10.99 3.77
N LYS A 114 -14.53 -10.33 4.86
CA LYS A 114 -15.42 -10.15 6.02
C LYS A 114 -16.51 -9.12 5.70
N ALA A 115 -16.13 -7.96 5.16
CA ALA A 115 -17.07 -6.92 4.74
C ALA A 115 -18.10 -7.44 3.73
N ALA A 116 -17.64 -8.17 2.70
CA ALA A 116 -18.52 -8.80 1.72
C ALA A 116 -19.50 -9.80 2.38
N ARG A 117 -19.02 -10.64 3.31
CA ARG A 117 -19.88 -11.60 4.03
C ARG A 117 -20.88 -10.93 4.97
N GLU A 118 -20.58 -9.76 5.52
CA GLU A 118 -21.51 -9.02 6.37
C GLU A 118 -22.55 -8.27 5.53
N ALA A 119 -22.18 -7.82 4.32
CA ALA A 119 -23.07 -7.16 3.38
C ALA A 119 -24.03 -8.13 2.66
N VAL A 120 -23.58 -9.31 2.25
CA VAL A 120 -24.41 -10.29 1.52
C VAL A 120 -25.72 -10.65 2.26
N PRO A 121 -25.73 -10.95 3.56
CA PRO A 121 -26.97 -11.17 4.32
C PRO A 121 -27.91 -9.95 4.31
N ALA A 122 -27.36 -8.74 4.34
CA ALA A 122 -28.15 -7.51 4.27
C ALA A 122 -28.75 -7.32 2.87
N GLU A 123 -27.99 -7.53 1.81
CA GLU A 123 -28.48 -7.47 0.43
C GLU A 123 -29.57 -8.50 0.14
N ILE A 124 -29.40 -9.74 0.62
CA ILE A 124 -30.42 -10.80 0.50
C ILE A 124 -31.71 -10.39 1.21
N ARG A 125 -31.62 -9.77 2.39
CA ARG A 125 -32.80 -9.26 3.11
C ARG A 125 -33.50 -8.17 2.33
N THR A 126 -32.77 -7.16 1.85
CA THR A 126 -33.32 -6.08 1.02
C THR A 126 -33.95 -6.61 -0.26
N TYR A 127 -33.34 -7.61 -0.90
CA TYR A 127 -33.88 -8.25 -2.09
C TYR A 127 -35.17 -9.00 -1.79
N LYS A 128 -35.22 -9.78 -0.69
CA LYS A 128 -36.44 -10.45 -0.24
C LYS A 128 -37.56 -9.47 0.10
N GLU A 129 -37.25 -8.34 0.75
CA GLU A 129 -38.22 -7.29 1.04
C GLU A 129 -38.79 -6.68 -0.25
N LYS A 130 -37.93 -6.35 -1.23
CA LYS A 130 -38.38 -5.87 -2.55
C LYS A 130 -39.25 -6.91 -3.26
N LEU A 131 -38.88 -8.19 -3.25
CA LEU A 131 -39.71 -9.24 -3.85
C LEU A 131 -41.06 -9.36 -3.12
N LEU A 132 -41.06 -9.36 -1.79
CA LEU A 132 -42.30 -9.42 -1.00
C LEU A 132 -43.26 -8.28 -1.39
N THR A 133 -42.78 -7.05 -1.58
CA THR A 133 -43.63 -5.93 -2.01
C THR A 133 -44.25 -6.13 -3.41
N LEU A 134 -43.55 -6.83 -4.31
CA LEU A 134 -44.05 -7.12 -5.65
C LEU A 134 -45.05 -8.28 -5.67
N TYR A 135 -44.85 -9.28 -4.82
CA TYR A 135 -45.71 -10.47 -4.74
C TYR A 135 -46.90 -10.31 -3.77
N SER A 136 -46.88 -9.33 -2.86
CA SER A 136 -48.02 -9.06 -1.96
C SER A 136 -49.21 -8.38 -2.64
N TYR A 137 -49.06 -7.88 -3.87
CA TYR A 137 -50.14 -7.19 -4.61
C TYR A 137 -50.97 -8.13 -5.51
N ALA A 138 -50.52 -9.38 -5.73
CA ALA A 138 -51.18 -10.33 -6.63
C ALA A 138 -52.23 -11.23 -5.94
N GLY A 139 -52.66 -10.89 -4.72
CA GLY A 139 -53.50 -11.76 -3.87
C GLY A 139 -54.64 -11.06 -3.14
N ASN A 140 -55.29 -10.06 -3.77
CA ASN A 140 -56.61 -9.55 -3.37
C ASN A 140 -57.50 -9.38 -4.61
#